data_AF-A0A7K2NCB9-F1
#
_entry.id   AF-A0A7K2NCB9-F1
#
_cell.length_a   1.000
_cell.length_b   1.000
_cell.length_c   1.000
_cell.angle_alpha   90.00
_cell.angle_beta   90.00
_cell.angle_gamma   90.00
#
_symmetry.space_group_name_H-M   'P 1'
#
loop_
_entity.id
_entity.type
_entity.pdbx_description
1 polymer ?
#
loop_
_entity_poly.entity_id
_entity_poly.type
_entity_poly.pdbx_seq_one_letter_code
_entity_poly.pdbx_strand_id
1 'polypeptide(L)'
;MPTPSWPLTVGWEDRDAHPRAVPLALAGGAGAAAMAVFGLPPVDLHGPLHFLGVMDPLCGMTRASRLLVLGHIGDALRYNPAAPALAAGAVAALVKAAWGRAVGRWCTVRLSRHGWAALFWVLVIAGWETNQQADAEHHSCAAERVPARRRGRSRGPGRRRVDVETLAQPGPGR
;
A
#
# COMPACT_ATOMS: atom_id res chain seq x y z
N MET A 1 -36.32 8.96 21.75
CA MET A 1 -35.02 8.28 21.94
C MET A 1 -34.56 7.82 20.57
N PRO A 2 -33.39 8.24 20.06
CA PRO A 2 -32.87 7.65 18.83
C PRO A 2 -32.56 6.18 19.12
N THR A 3 -33.24 5.27 18.43
CA THR A 3 -32.87 3.86 18.44
C THR A 3 -31.41 3.76 18.00
N PRO A 4 -30.57 2.94 18.66
CA PRO A 4 -29.25 2.63 18.12
C PRO A 4 -29.49 1.95 16.77
N SER A 5 -29.37 2.72 15.70
CA SER A 5 -29.39 2.19 14.34
C SER A 5 -28.10 1.41 14.21
N TRP A 6 -28.21 0.11 14.41
CA TRP A 6 -27.07 -0.78 14.21
C TRP A 6 -26.52 -0.49 12.81
N PRO A 7 -25.22 -0.24 12.67
CA PRO A 7 -24.67 0.24 11.41
C PRO A 7 -24.80 -0.81 10.31
N LEU A 8 -25.16 -2.05 10.65
CA LEU A 8 -25.23 -3.19 9.76
C LEU A 8 -26.64 -3.82 9.77
N THR A 9 -27.38 -3.67 8.69
CA THR A 9 -28.65 -4.38 8.49
C THR A 9 -28.41 -5.58 7.60
N VAL A 10 -28.87 -6.76 8.00
CA VAL A 10 -28.85 -7.97 7.17
C VAL A 10 -30.29 -8.27 6.75
N GLY A 11 -30.51 -8.41 5.45
CA GLY A 11 -31.81 -8.75 4.87
C GLY A 11 -31.68 -9.83 3.81
N TRP A 12 -32.79 -10.49 3.51
CA TRP A 12 -32.91 -11.45 2.41
C TRP A 12 -33.71 -10.82 1.28
N GLU A 13 -33.18 -10.86 0.07
CA GLU A 13 -33.79 -10.29 -1.13
C GLU A 13 -33.81 -11.34 -2.26
N ASP A 14 -34.79 -11.23 -3.17
CA ASP A 14 -34.91 -12.15 -4.31
C ASP A 14 -33.95 -11.82 -5.46
N ARG A 15 -33.29 -10.66 -5.40
CA ARG A 15 -32.30 -10.21 -6.38
C ARG A 15 -31.03 -9.71 -5.70
N ASP A 16 -29.92 -9.78 -6.42
CA ASP A 16 -28.66 -9.25 -5.94
C ASP A 16 -28.68 -7.72 -5.93
N ALA A 17 -28.55 -7.11 -4.75
CA ALA A 17 -28.39 -5.68 -4.60
C ALA A 17 -27.02 -5.16 -5.12
N HIS A 18 -26.01 -6.01 -5.28
CA HIS A 18 -24.64 -5.59 -5.60
C HIS A 18 -24.05 -6.34 -6.81
N PRO A 19 -24.69 -6.28 -7.99
CA PRO A 19 -24.29 -7.08 -9.15
C PRO A 19 -22.88 -6.76 -9.67
N ARG A 20 -22.35 -5.56 -9.36
CA ARG A 20 -20.99 -5.15 -9.75
C ARG A 20 -19.89 -5.73 -8.85
N ALA A 21 -20.23 -6.23 -7.66
CA ALA A 21 -19.23 -6.75 -6.72
C ALA A 21 -18.51 -7.99 -7.27
N VAL A 22 -19.24 -8.87 -7.95
CA VAL A 22 -18.69 -10.10 -8.56
C VAL A 22 -17.69 -9.80 -9.68
N PRO A 23 -18.02 -9.03 -10.74
CA PRO A 23 -17.04 -8.74 -11.78
C PRO A 23 -15.83 -7.95 -11.25
N LEU A 24 -16.00 -7.06 -10.27
CA LEU A 24 -14.88 -6.38 -9.62
C LEU A 24 -13.98 -7.34 -8.84
N ALA A 25 -14.56 -8.26 -8.07
CA ALA A 25 -13.83 -9.29 -7.35
C ALA A 25 -13.05 -10.21 -8.30
N LEU A 26 -13.67 -10.61 -9.42
CA LEU A 26 -13.03 -11.41 -10.44
C LEU A 26 -11.90 -10.66 -11.13
N ALA A 27 -12.11 -9.40 -11.54
CA ALA A 27 -11.08 -8.59 -12.18
C ALA A 27 -9.89 -8.33 -11.25
N GLY A 28 -10.16 -7.96 -9.98
CA GLY A 28 -9.12 -7.75 -8.98
C GLY A 28 -8.36 -9.04 -8.65
N GLY A 29 -9.07 -10.15 -8.48
CA GLY A 29 -8.48 -11.47 -8.25
C GLY A 29 -7.63 -11.94 -9.42
N ALA A 30 -8.11 -11.77 -10.65
CA ALA A 30 -7.36 -12.10 -11.87
C ALA A 30 -6.10 -11.24 -11.99
N GLY A 31 -6.18 -9.93 -11.70
CA GLY A 31 -5.01 -9.04 -11.66
C GLY A 31 -3.99 -9.47 -10.61
N ALA A 32 -4.44 -9.83 -9.41
CA ALA A 32 -3.55 -10.33 -8.34
C ALA A 32 -2.88 -11.66 -8.73
N ALA A 33 -3.63 -12.59 -9.32
CA ALA A 33 -3.11 -13.85 -9.82
C ALA A 33 -2.09 -13.65 -10.96
N ALA A 34 -2.38 -12.74 -11.90
CA ALA A 34 -1.45 -12.37 -12.96
C ALA A 34 -0.15 -11.82 -12.37
N MET A 35 -0.20 -10.94 -11.37
CA MET A 35 1.01 -10.46 -10.68
C MET A 35 1.77 -11.56 -9.93
N ALA A 36 1.07 -12.58 -9.43
CA ALA A 36 1.71 -13.74 -8.80
C ALA A 36 2.51 -14.56 -9.81
N VAL A 37 1.97 -14.76 -11.02
CA VAL A 37 2.58 -15.55 -12.09
C VAL A 37 3.66 -14.77 -12.85
N PHE A 38 3.35 -13.56 -13.31
CA PHE A 38 4.22 -12.77 -14.19
C PHE A 38 5.14 -11.79 -13.43
N GLY A 39 4.93 -11.62 -12.12
CA GLY A 39 5.63 -10.61 -11.33
C GLY A 39 4.92 -9.25 -11.31
N LEU A 40 5.51 -8.29 -10.61
CA LEU A 40 4.94 -6.94 -10.54
C LEU A 40 5.18 -6.19 -11.85
N PRO A 41 4.22 -5.37 -12.30
CA PRO A 41 4.43 -4.55 -13.48
C PRO A 41 5.60 -3.58 -13.21
N PRO A 42 6.55 -3.40 -14.15
CA PRO A 42 7.73 -2.56 -13.97
C PRO A 42 7.42 -1.06 -14.12
N VAL A 43 6.15 -0.69 -14.15
CA VAL A 43 5.70 0.69 -14.19
C VAL A 43 5.63 1.24 -12.78
N ASP A 44 6.20 2.42 -12.62
CA ASP A 44 6.14 3.14 -11.37
C ASP A 44 4.73 3.73 -11.20
N LEU A 45 3.90 3.09 -10.38
CA LEU A 45 2.52 3.53 -10.09
C LEU A 45 2.47 4.47 -8.88
N HIS A 46 3.53 5.24 -8.63
CA HIS A 46 3.47 6.29 -7.61
C HIS A 46 2.46 7.37 -8.03
N GLY A 47 1.56 7.73 -7.11
CA GLY A 47 0.64 8.83 -7.33
C GLY A 47 1.37 10.18 -7.32
N PRO A 48 0.74 11.25 -7.83
CA PRO A 48 1.36 12.57 -7.86
C PRO A 48 1.72 13.12 -6.47
N LEU A 49 1.05 12.64 -5.40
CA LEU A 49 1.37 12.99 -4.01
C LEU A 49 2.75 12.49 -3.57
N HIS A 50 3.25 11.40 -4.19
CA HIS A 50 4.61 10.90 -3.95
C HIS A 50 5.68 11.96 -4.24
N PHE A 51 5.47 12.83 -5.24
CA PHE A 51 6.40 13.92 -5.56
C PHE A 51 6.39 15.06 -4.53
N LEU A 52 5.40 15.10 -3.64
CA LEU A 52 5.30 16.06 -2.55
C LEU A 52 5.82 15.50 -1.21
N GLY A 53 6.46 14.32 -1.22
CA GLY A 53 6.94 13.66 -0.01
C GLY A 53 5.81 13.06 0.84
N VAL A 54 4.64 12.89 0.24
CA VAL A 54 3.47 12.30 0.87
C VAL A 54 3.26 10.90 0.27
N MET A 55 3.40 9.85 1.09
CA MET A 55 3.11 8.50 0.64
C MET A 55 1.61 8.25 0.51
N ASP A 56 1.18 7.81 -0.68
CA ASP A 56 -0.22 7.45 -0.89
C ASP A 56 -0.64 6.24 -0.03
N PRO A 57 -1.86 6.19 0.51
CA PRO A 57 -2.34 5.07 1.34
C PRO A 57 -2.45 3.74 0.57
N LEU A 58 -2.42 3.80 -0.76
CA LEU A 58 -2.42 2.64 -1.66
C LEU A 58 -1.01 2.18 -2.03
N CYS A 59 0.05 2.87 -1.57
CA CYS A 59 1.41 2.41 -1.78
C CYS A 59 1.57 0.99 -1.21
N GLY A 60 2.29 0.14 -1.93
CA GLY A 60 2.46 -1.27 -1.57
C GLY A 60 1.26 -2.19 -1.85
N MET A 61 0.10 -1.68 -2.30
CA MET A 61 -1.10 -2.51 -2.49
C MET A 61 -0.91 -3.63 -3.52
N THR A 62 -0.26 -3.36 -4.66
CA THR A 62 0.05 -4.38 -5.69
C THR A 62 0.90 -5.51 -5.14
N ARG A 63 1.93 -5.17 -4.34
CA ARG A 63 2.81 -6.13 -3.68
C ARG A 63 2.05 -6.94 -2.62
N ALA A 64 1.25 -6.27 -1.80
CA ALA A 64 0.43 -6.92 -0.78
C ALA A 64 -0.60 -7.89 -1.42
N SER A 65 -1.26 -7.50 -2.50
CA SER A 65 -2.19 -8.37 -3.24
C SER A 65 -1.50 -9.61 -3.81
N ARG A 66 -0.29 -9.46 -4.36
CA ARG A 66 0.51 -10.61 -4.80
C ARG A 66 0.85 -11.54 -3.63
N LEU A 67 1.28 -10.99 -2.50
CA LEU A 67 1.62 -11.77 -1.31
C LEU A 67 0.42 -12.54 -0.76
N LEU A 68 -0.79 -11.96 -0.82
CA LEU A 68 -2.01 -12.67 -0.46
C LEU A 68 -2.26 -13.89 -1.34
N VAL A 69 -2.07 -13.76 -2.66
CA VAL A 69 -2.20 -14.90 -3.59
C VAL A 69 -1.16 -15.98 -3.31
N LEU A 70 0.05 -15.59 -2.91
CA LEU A 70 1.12 -16.52 -2.52
C LEU A 70 0.94 -17.11 -1.10
N GLY A 71 -0.10 -16.71 -0.36
CA GLY A 71 -0.38 -17.20 1.00
C GLY A 71 0.38 -16.48 2.12
N HIS A 72 1.14 -15.44 1.82
CA HIS A 72 1.91 -14.66 2.79
C HIS A 72 1.07 -13.52 3.41
N ILE A 73 0.03 -13.88 4.16
CA ILE A 73 -0.94 -12.91 4.71
C ILE A 73 -0.28 -11.93 5.69
N GLY A 74 0.62 -12.41 6.54
CA GLY A 74 1.34 -11.57 7.51
C GLY A 74 2.19 -10.50 6.83
N ASP A 75 2.88 -10.87 5.76
CA ASP A 75 3.68 -9.91 4.98
C ASP A 75 2.77 -8.96 4.19
N ALA A 76 1.65 -9.45 3.64
CA ALA A 76 0.67 -8.59 2.99
C ALA A 76 0.09 -7.53 3.93
N LEU A 77 -0.22 -7.90 5.19
CA LEU A 77 -0.67 -6.97 6.22
C LEU A 77 0.39 -5.89 6.52
N ARG A 78 1.66 -6.29 6.61
CA ARG A 78 2.79 -5.36 6.83
C ARG A 78 2.97 -4.39 5.66
N TYR A 79 2.78 -4.85 4.42
CA TYR A 79 2.89 -4.00 3.25
C TYR A 79 1.71 -3.06 3.07
N ASN A 80 0.48 -3.56 3.20
CA ASN A 80 -0.71 -2.72 3.14
C ASN A 80 -1.88 -3.41 3.85
N PRO A 81 -2.34 -2.88 5.01
CA PRO A 81 -3.41 -3.49 5.79
C PRO A 81 -4.78 -3.47 5.08
N ALA A 82 -4.96 -2.62 4.06
CA ALA A 82 -6.19 -2.62 3.27
C ALA A 82 -6.27 -3.78 2.28
N ALA A 83 -5.14 -4.37 1.85
CA ALA A 83 -5.15 -5.44 0.86
C ALA A 83 -5.86 -6.73 1.37
N PRO A 84 -5.58 -7.24 2.58
CA PRO A 84 -6.31 -8.39 3.14
C PRO A 84 -7.80 -8.11 3.33
N ALA A 85 -8.16 -6.89 3.76
CA ALA A 85 -9.56 -6.50 3.93
C ALA A 85 -10.31 -6.50 2.58
N LEU A 86 -9.68 -5.97 1.53
CA LEU A 86 -10.23 -6.01 0.17
C LEU A 86 -10.35 -7.43 -0.37
N ALA A 87 -9.34 -8.27 -0.13
CA ALA A 87 -9.38 -9.68 -0.54
C ALA A 87 -10.50 -10.44 0.17
N ALA A 88 -10.69 -10.23 1.48
CA ALA A 88 -11.79 -10.81 2.23
C ALA A 88 -13.15 -10.36 1.68
N GLY A 89 -13.30 -9.07 1.35
CA GLY A 89 -14.51 -8.54 0.70
C GLY A 89 -14.77 -9.17 -0.67
N ALA A 90 -13.73 -9.39 -1.47
CA ALA A 90 -13.83 -10.05 -2.77
C ALA A 90 -14.28 -11.52 -2.61
N VAL A 91 -13.68 -12.27 -1.69
CA VAL A 91 -14.09 -13.65 -1.39
C VAL A 91 -15.54 -13.71 -0.91
N ALA A 92 -15.92 -12.82 0.01
CA ALA A 92 -17.29 -12.73 0.51
C ALA A 92 -18.30 -12.45 -0.61
N ALA A 93 -17.98 -11.56 -1.56
CA ALA A 93 -18.82 -11.28 -2.72
C ALA A 93 -18.98 -12.52 -3.62
N LEU A 94 -17.91 -13.28 -3.86
CA LEU A 94 -17.96 -14.51 -4.64
C LEU A 94 -18.78 -15.61 -3.95
N VAL A 95 -18.57 -15.81 -2.65
CA VAL A 95 -19.34 -16.77 -1.84
C VAL A 95 -20.81 -16.40 -1.80
N LYS A 96 -21.13 -15.13 -1.54
CA LYS A 96 -22.52 -14.62 -1.58
C LYS A 96 -23.16 -14.88 -2.95
N ALA A 97 -22.43 -14.66 -4.04
CA ALA A 97 -22.94 -14.88 -5.38
C ALA A 97 -23.13 -16.36 -5.73
N ALA A 98 -22.23 -17.23 -5.27
CA ALA A 98 -22.39 -18.67 -5.41
C ALA A 98 -23.62 -19.15 -4.63
N TRP A 99 -23.78 -18.70 -3.38
CA TRP A 99 -24.94 -19.00 -2.54
C TRP A 99 -26.25 -18.48 -3.14
N GLY A 100 -26.29 -17.23 -3.59
CA GLY A 100 -27.47 -16.62 -4.19
C GLY A 100 -27.93 -17.35 -5.45
N ARG A 101 -26.99 -17.85 -6.25
CA ARG A 101 -27.29 -18.69 -7.42
C ARG A 101 -27.75 -20.10 -7.05
N ALA A 102 -27.20 -20.70 -6.00
CA ALA A 102 -27.55 -22.05 -5.57
C ALA A 102 -28.93 -22.11 -4.87
N VAL A 103 -29.23 -21.13 -4.03
CA VAL A 103 -30.44 -21.10 -3.18
C VAL A 103 -31.57 -20.26 -3.80
N GLY A 104 -31.26 -19.42 -4.79
CA GLY A 104 -32.21 -18.46 -5.36
C GLY A 104 -32.58 -17.30 -4.43
N ARG A 105 -31.91 -17.19 -3.27
CA ARG A 105 -32.12 -16.11 -2.28
C ARG A 105 -30.81 -15.39 -1.98
N TRP A 106 -30.85 -14.08 -1.99
CA TRP A 106 -29.68 -13.22 -1.83
C TRP A 106 -29.62 -12.65 -0.42
N CYS A 107 -28.54 -12.93 0.30
CA CYS A 107 -28.24 -12.22 1.54
C CYS A 107 -27.67 -10.84 1.18
N THR A 108 -28.34 -9.78 1.63
CA THR A 108 -27.94 -8.39 1.43
C THR A 108 -27.54 -7.81 2.77
N VAL A 109 -26.24 -7.54 2.92
CA VAL A 109 -25.67 -6.81 4.05
C VAL A 109 -25.61 -5.35 3.66
N ARG A 110 -26.32 -4.48 4.39
CA ARG A 110 -26.30 -3.04 4.22
C ARG A 110 -25.56 -2.43 5.38
N LEU A 111 -24.42 -1.81 5.10
CA LEU A 111 -23.72 -0.98 6.06
C LEU A 111 -24.18 0.48 5.88
N SER A 112 -24.39 1.19 6.98
CA SER A 112 -24.76 2.60 6.96
C SER A 112 -23.67 3.42 6.26
N ARG A 113 -24.04 4.56 5.67
CA ARG A 113 -23.06 5.48 5.06
C ARG A 113 -21.92 5.85 6.01
N HIS A 114 -22.23 5.98 7.30
CA HIS A 114 -21.26 6.30 8.35
C HIS A 114 -20.36 5.10 8.67
N GLY A 115 -20.89 3.87 8.64
CA GLY A 115 -20.10 2.66 8.78
C GLY A 115 -19.13 2.46 7.62
N TRP A 116 -19.59 2.68 6.38
CA TRP A 116 -18.73 2.64 5.19
C TRP A 116 -17.63 3.70 5.25
N ALA A 117 -17.99 4.94 5.62
CA ALA A 117 -17.01 6.02 5.79
C ALA A 117 -15.99 5.68 6.88
N ALA A 118 -16.43 5.16 8.03
CA ALA A 118 -15.53 4.77 9.12
C ALA A 118 -14.56 3.66 8.68
N LEU A 119 -15.06 2.61 8.04
CA LEU A 119 -14.21 1.52 7.52
C LEU A 119 -13.20 2.05 6.49
N PHE A 120 -13.65 2.87 5.56
CA PHE A 120 -12.79 3.51 4.56
C PHE A 120 -11.68 4.32 5.24
N TRP A 121 -12.03 5.20 6.18
CA TRP A 121 -11.06 6.02 6.89
C TRP A 121 -10.08 5.21 7.73
N VAL A 122 -10.54 4.15 8.40
CA VAL A 122 -9.65 3.24 9.15
C VAL A 122 -8.62 2.60 8.23
N LEU A 123 -9.04 2.09 7.06
CA LEU A 123 -8.12 1.47 6.10
C LEU A 123 -7.15 2.50 5.48
N VAL A 124 -7.64 3.70 5.18
CA VAL A 124 -6.80 4.80 4.68
C VAL A 124 -5.75 5.22 5.72
N ILE A 125 -6.16 5.42 6.97
CA ILE A 125 -5.26 5.80 8.06
C ILE A 125 -4.25 4.68 8.32
N ALA A 126 -4.69 3.42 8.38
CA ALA A 126 -3.79 2.30 8.60
C ALA A 126 -2.76 2.15 7.47
N GLY A 127 -3.19 2.25 6.20
CA GLY A 127 -2.27 2.21 5.05
C GLY A 127 -1.32 3.39 5.02
N TRP A 128 -1.82 4.58 5.37
CA TRP A 128 -1.00 5.77 5.52
C TRP A 128 0.06 5.60 6.60
N GLU A 129 -0.31 5.17 7.81
CA GLU A 129 0.62 4.95 8.92
C GLU A 129 1.71 3.94 8.56
N THR A 130 1.38 2.82 7.92
CA THR A 130 2.37 1.83 7.48
C THR A 130 3.37 2.41 6.49
N ASN A 131 2.90 3.28 5.58
CA ASN A 131 3.77 3.87 4.58
C ASN A 131 4.67 4.97 5.16
N GLN A 132 4.14 5.76 6.11
CA GLN A 132 4.93 6.76 6.82
C GLN A 132 6.01 6.14 7.72
N GLN A 133 5.74 4.98 8.33
CA GLN A 133 6.75 4.24 9.11
C GLN A 133 7.90 3.76 8.22
N ALA A 134 7.60 3.20 7.05
CA ALA A 134 8.61 2.70 6.13
C ALA A 134 9.55 3.82 5.63
N ASP A 135 9.02 5.01 5.37
CA ASP A 135 9.82 6.18 4.96
C ASP A 135 10.73 6.67 6.11
N ALA A 136 10.20 6.75 7.33
CA ALA A 136 10.96 7.14 8.51
C ALA A 136 12.14 6.20 8.81
N GLU A 137 11.94 4.88 8.66
CA GLU A 137 13.00 3.87 8.80
C GLU A 137 14.11 4.04 7.75
N HIS A 138 13.74 4.39 6.52
CA HIS A 138 14.72 4.63 5.47
C HIS A 138 15.61 5.83 5.82
N HIS A 139 15.01 6.91 6.31
CA HIS A 139 15.74 8.12 6.70
C HIS A 139 16.62 7.92 7.94
N SER A 140 16.19 7.15 8.94
CA SER A 140 17.01 6.84 10.11
C SER A 140 18.23 6.00 9.74
N CYS A 141 18.06 4.96 8.93
CA CYS A 141 19.16 4.15 8.41
C CYS A 141 20.10 4.93 7.49
N ALA A 142 19.57 5.85 6.67
CA ALA A 142 20.40 6.72 5.83
C ALA A 142 21.22 7.70 6.67
N ALA A 143 20.62 8.29 7.72
CA ALA A 143 21.30 9.18 8.64
C ALA A 143 22.45 8.48 9.40
N GLU A 144 22.24 7.22 9.81
CA GLU A 144 23.25 6.42 10.51
C GLU A 144 24.38 5.95 9.57
N ARG A 145 24.07 5.71 8.29
CA ARG A 145 25.05 5.38 7.25
C ARG A 145 25.92 6.54 6.78
N VAL A 146 25.54 7.79 7.05
CA VAL A 146 26.45 8.94 6.87
C VAL A 146 27.44 8.88 8.04
N PRO A 147 28.67 8.38 7.84
CA PRO A 147 29.58 8.24 8.95
C PRO A 147 29.93 9.63 9.46
N ALA A 148 30.35 9.68 10.72
CA ALA A 148 30.99 10.80 11.41
C ALA A 148 32.26 11.36 10.72
N ARG A 149 32.35 11.36 9.39
CA ARG A 149 33.42 11.90 8.53
C ARG A 149 33.46 13.44 8.51
N ARG A 150 32.68 14.11 9.37
CA ARG A 150 32.66 15.57 9.52
C ARG A 150 32.72 16.08 10.96
N ARG A 151 33.17 15.28 11.93
CA ARG A 151 33.51 15.78 13.28
C ARG A 151 34.97 15.49 13.63
N GLY A 152 35.85 16.12 12.87
CA GLY A 152 37.31 16.00 13.07
C GLY A 152 38.09 17.06 12.31
N ARG A 153 37.66 18.33 12.37
CA ARG A 153 38.52 19.46 11.99
C ARG A 153 38.58 20.43 13.17
N SER A 154 39.35 20.01 14.16
CA SER A 154 39.85 20.88 15.22
C SER A 154 40.54 22.09 14.61
N ARG A 155 40.09 23.27 15.04
CA ARG A 155 40.71 24.56 14.77
C ARG A 155 42.18 24.53 15.21
N GLY A 156 43.08 24.85 14.30
CA GLY A 156 44.47 25.21 14.59
C GLY A 156 44.88 26.36 13.68
N PRO A 157 45.40 27.49 14.19
CA PRO A 157 45.82 28.61 13.36
C PRO A 157 47.26 28.36 12.88
N GLY A 158 47.50 28.38 11.57
CA GLY A 158 48.86 28.11 11.10
C GLY A 158 49.07 28.18 9.60
N ARG A 159 49.15 29.41 9.10
CA ARG A 159 50.06 29.89 8.04
C ARG A 159 50.09 29.21 6.64
N ARG A 160 49.94 30.15 5.68
CA ARG A 160 50.54 30.29 4.34
C ARG A 160 49.87 29.56 3.17
N ARG A 161 49.19 30.40 2.38
CA ARG A 161 49.03 30.31 0.92
C ARG A 161 50.35 29.93 0.24
N VAL A 162 50.30 29.00 -0.69
CA VAL A 162 50.93 29.11 -2.01
C VAL A 162 49.97 28.43 -2.99
N ASP A 163 49.40 29.23 -3.89
CA ASP A 163 48.71 28.75 -5.09
C ASP A 163 49.75 28.46 -6.18
N VAL A 164 49.30 27.77 -7.23
CA VAL A 164 49.90 27.61 -8.57
C VAL A 164 50.65 26.28 -8.80
N GLU A 165 49.85 25.30 -9.25
CA GLU A 165 49.94 24.64 -10.57
C GLU A 165 51.23 23.85 -10.89
N THR A 166 51.09 22.54 -11.20
CA THR A 166 51.60 21.90 -12.44
C THR A 166 51.62 20.36 -12.38
N LEU A 167 50.84 19.77 -13.29
CA LEU A 167 50.98 18.49 -14.02
C LEU A 167 50.97 17.14 -13.29
N ALA A 168 49.88 16.38 -13.48
CA ALA A 168 49.89 15.13 -14.27
C ALA A 168 48.53 14.41 -14.18
N GLN A 169 47.66 14.63 -15.16
CA GLN A 169 46.52 13.76 -15.45
C GLN A 169 46.91 12.87 -16.64
N PRO A 170 46.81 11.53 -16.55
CA PRO A 170 46.84 10.68 -17.73
C PRO A 170 45.44 10.66 -18.37
N GLY A 171 45.36 11.07 -19.64
CA GLY A 171 44.12 11.13 -20.41
C GLY A 171 43.57 9.75 -20.82
N PRO A 172 42.29 9.68 -21.25
CA PRO A 172 41.67 8.46 -21.75
C PRO A 172 42.08 8.20 -23.21
N GLY A 173 42.21 6.93 -23.56
CA GLY A 173 42.77 6.48 -24.83
C GLY A 173 41.90 6.69 -26.07
N ARG A 174 42.58 6.65 -27.21
CA ARG A 174 42.22 5.94 -28.44
C ARG A 174 43.49 5.72 -29.27
#